data_AF-A0A238YM43-F1
#
_entry.id   AF-A0A238YM43-F1
#
_cell.length_a   1.000
_cell.length_b   1.000
_cell.length_c   1.000
_cell.angle_alpha   90.00
_cell.angle_beta   90.00
_cell.angle_gamma   90.00
#
_symmetry.space_group_name_H-M   'P 1'
#
loop_
_entity.id
_entity.type
_entity.pdbx_description
1 polymer ?
#
loop_
_entity_poly.entity_id
_entity_poly.type
_entity_poly.pdbx_seq_one_letter_code
_entity_poly.pdbx_strand_id
1 'polypeptide(L)'
;MILQKRISIVILFLFSVIHGFSQKTVPASPVNYLSGNAGTITMRAIGTGGNQQDAISEAEKSAINVLLFRGLPESEQKTALIGSNESEEIEKHKEYFDKFYTQKRYKSFIMSSIPVGKFARQNGGKKSLPLDVKVNLAALRADLEQNNIIRKFGF
;
A
#
# COMPACT_ATOMS: atom_id res chain seq x y z
N MET A 1 -31.90 42.61 -31.02
CA MET A 1 -30.61 41.88 -31.08
C MET A 1 -29.68 42.19 -29.90
N ILE A 2 -30.21 42.41 -28.68
CA ILE A 2 -29.39 42.70 -27.47
C ILE A 2 -29.61 41.65 -26.36
N LEU A 3 -30.74 40.93 -26.40
CA LEU A 3 -31.12 39.97 -25.37
C LEU A 3 -30.41 38.60 -25.48
N GLN A 4 -30.06 38.15 -26.70
CA GLN A 4 -29.30 36.90 -26.90
C GLN A 4 -27.83 37.01 -26.48
N LYS A 5 -27.24 38.21 -26.47
CA LYS A 5 -25.84 38.41 -26.06
C LYS A 5 -25.62 38.32 -24.55
N ARG A 6 -26.66 38.56 -23.73
CA ARG A 6 -26.54 38.50 -22.26
C ARG A 6 -26.67 37.08 -21.70
N ILE A 7 -27.37 36.18 -22.41
CA ILE A 7 -27.55 34.79 -21.98
C ILE A 7 -26.27 33.97 -22.20
N SER A 8 -25.50 34.25 -23.27
CA SER A 8 -24.21 33.58 -23.50
C SER A 8 -23.15 33.88 -22.44
N ILE A 9 -23.20 35.03 -21.77
CA ILE A 9 -22.18 35.41 -20.78
C ILE A 9 -22.43 34.73 -19.42
N VAL A 10 -23.68 34.41 -19.08
CA VAL A 10 -24.02 33.77 -17.79
C VAL A 10 -23.70 32.26 -17.82
N ILE A 11 -23.74 31.62 -18.99
CA ILE A 11 -23.47 30.18 -19.12
C ILE A 11 -21.95 29.86 -19.10
N LEU A 12 -21.09 30.84 -19.37
CA LEU A 12 -19.63 30.62 -19.42
C LEU A 12 -18.97 30.55 -18.02
N PHE A 13 -19.69 30.89 -16.94
CA PHE A 13 -19.13 30.92 -15.59
C PHE A 13 -19.37 29.65 -14.76
N LEU A 14 -20.02 28.62 -15.33
CA LEU A 14 -20.40 27.42 -14.57
C LEU A 14 -19.42 26.23 -14.66
N PHE A 15 -18.25 26.38 -15.32
CA PHE A 15 -17.43 25.23 -15.72
C PHE A 15 -15.98 25.19 -15.23
N SER A 16 -15.64 25.85 -14.12
CA SER A 16 -14.27 25.78 -13.58
C SER A 16 -14.22 25.56 -12.07
N VAL A 17 -14.69 24.40 -11.64
CA VAL A 17 -14.18 23.80 -10.40
C VAL A 17 -13.69 22.39 -10.70
N ILE A 18 -12.69 22.32 -11.58
CA ILE A 18 -11.87 21.12 -11.73
C ILE A 18 -10.98 21.11 -10.48
N HIS A 19 -11.42 20.43 -9.43
CA HIS A 19 -10.55 20.07 -8.32
C HIS A 19 -9.45 19.17 -8.91
N GLY A 20 -8.31 19.78 -9.25
CA GLY A 20 -7.10 19.06 -9.56
C GLY A 20 -6.72 18.26 -8.31
N PHE A 21 -7.12 16.98 -8.29
CA PHE A 21 -6.62 16.04 -7.31
C PHE A 21 -5.13 15.86 -7.61
N SER A 22 -4.30 16.64 -6.95
CA SER A 22 -2.85 16.46 -6.99
C SER A 22 -2.57 15.09 -6.37
N GLN A 23 -2.45 14.08 -7.22
CA GLN A 23 -1.93 12.78 -6.81
C GLN A 23 -0.48 13.02 -6.37
N LYS A 24 -0.30 13.25 -5.08
CA LYS A 24 1.02 13.17 -4.47
C LYS A 24 1.45 11.71 -4.64
N THR A 25 2.27 11.45 -5.64
CA THR A 25 3.00 10.20 -5.76
C THR A 25 3.94 10.13 -4.56
N VAL A 26 3.47 9.51 -3.48
CA VAL A 26 4.34 9.18 -2.36
C VAL A 26 5.29 8.12 -2.93
N PRO A 27 6.60 8.41 -3.08
CA PRO A 27 7.53 7.40 -3.53
C PRO A 27 7.43 6.25 -2.54
N ALA A 28 7.03 5.09 -3.05
CA ALA A 28 6.85 3.93 -2.21
C ALA A 28 8.18 3.56 -1.57
N SER A 29 8.15 3.36 -0.25
CA SER A 29 9.33 2.99 0.50
C SER A 29 9.98 1.73 -0.07
N PRO A 30 11.32 1.70 -0.21
CA PRO A 30 12.01 0.53 -0.71
C PRO A 30 11.80 -0.66 0.23
N VAL A 31 11.55 -1.82 -0.37
CA VAL A 31 11.40 -3.11 0.31
C VAL A 31 12.28 -4.14 -0.40
N ASN A 32 13.18 -4.77 0.34
CA ASN A 32 14.10 -5.78 -0.18
C ASN A 32 13.84 -7.13 0.47
N TYR A 33 14.03 -8.21 -0.29
CA TYR A 33 14.00 -9.56 0.24
C TYR A 33 15.20 -9.82 1.16
N LEU A 34 14.98 -10.56 2.25
CA LEU A 34 16.06 -11.05 3.13
C LEU A 34 16.08 -12.58 3.19
N SER A 35 14.93 -13.19 3.45
CA SER A 35 14.80 -14.65 3.54
C SER A 35 13.34 -15.11 3.45
N GLY A 36 13.13 -16.39 3.16
CA GLY A 36 11.83 -17.03 3.10
C GLY A 36 11.96 -18.51 3.41
N ASN A 37 11.00 -19.06 4.16
CA ASN A 37 10.93 -20.48 4.48
C ASN A 37 9.51 -20.83 4.94
N ALA A 38 9.00 -21.99 4.51
CA ALA A 38 7.79 -22.62 5.02
C ALA A 38 6.57 -21.67 5.07
N GLY A 39 6.32 -20.95 3.99
CA GLY A 39 5.18 -20.02 3.91
C GLY A 39 5.36 -18.71 4.68
N THR A 40 6.58 -18.39 5.10
CA THR A 40 6.93 -17.10 5.70
C THR A 40 7.95 -16.36 4.84
N ILE A 41 7.92 -15.04 4.90
CA ILE A 41 8.84 -14.18 4.17
C ILE A 41 9.32 -13.04 5.05
N THR A 42 10.61 -12.76 5.04
CA THR A 42 11.26 -11.67 5.79
C THR A 42 11.79 -10.64 4.80
N MET A 43 11.44 -9.39 5.02
CA MET A 43 11.72 -8.27 4.14
C MET A 43 12.35 -7.13 4.92
N ARG A 44 13.31 -6.43 4.32
CA ARG A 44 13.79 -5.13 4.83
C ARG A 44 12.95 -4.02 4.24
N ALA A 45 12.18 -3.33 5.07
CA ALA A 45 11.34 -2.20 4.67
C ALA A 45 11.74 -0.92 5.42
N ILE A 46 11.62 0.23 4.76
CA ILE A 46 11.87 1.53 5.39
C ILE A 46 10.54 2.23 5.68
N GLY A 47 10.22 2.43 6.95
CA GLY A 47 9.03 3.18 7.34
C GLY A 47 9.35 4.65 7.60
N THR A 48 8.44 5.56 7.28
CA THR A 48 8.54 6.99 7.65
C THR A 48 7.37 7.40 8.54
N GLY A 49 7.59 8.32 9.47
CA GLY A 49 6.55 8.68 10.44
C GLY A 49 6.88 9.88 11.31
N GLY A 50 5.88 10.41 12.03
CA GLY A 50 6.07 11.47 13.01
C GLY A 50 6.75 10.95 14.29
N ASN A 51 6.43 9.70 14.64
CA ASN A 51 7.05 8.95 15.73
C ASN A 51 7.47 7.54 15.25
N GLN A 52 8.10 6.77 16.15
CA GLN A 52 8.60 5.42 15.85
C GLN A 52 7.47 4.45 15.50
N GLN A 53 6.32 4.53 16.17
CA GLN A 53 5.19 3.65 15.95
C GLN A 53 4.52 3.87 14.59
N ASP A 54 4.46 5.14 14.15
CA ASP A 54 4.01 5.51 12.80
C ASP A 54 4.93 4.90 11.76
N ALA A 55 6.25 5.03 11.95
CA ALA A 55 7.24 4.47 11.04
C ALA A 55 7.16 2.94 10.98
N ILE A 56 7.01 2.25 12.12
CA ILE A 56 6.78 0.80 12.16
C ILE A 56 5.55 0.42 11.33
N SER A 57 4.43 1.11 11.55
CA SER A 57 3.18 0.82 10.84
C SER A 57 3.31 1.06 9.34
N GLU A 58 4.05 2.08 8.92
CA GLU A 58 4.29 2.38 7.52
C GLU A 58 5.20 1.35 6.84
N ALA A 59 6.23 0.87 7.54
CA ALA A 59 7.09 -0.20 7.04
C ALA A 59 6.32 -1.51 6.87
N GLU A 60 5.49 -1.88 7.85
CA GLU A 60 4.63 -3.07 7.77
C GLU A 60 3.66 -2.99 6.59
N LYS A 61 2.99 -1.85 6.40
CA LYS A 61 2.12 -1.63 5.24
C LYS A 61 2.89 -1.71 3.93
N SER A 62 4.06 -1.07 3.84
CA SER A 62 4.90 -1.12 2.65
C SER A 62 5.29 -2.56 2.29
N ALA A 63 5.69 -3.33 3.30
CA ALA A 63 6.03 -4.74 3.14
C ALA A 63 4.85 -5.57 2.61
N ILE A 64 3.65 -5.37 3.18
CA ILE A 64 2.42 -6.03 2.70
C ILE A 64 2.05 -5.56 1.28
N ASN A 65 2.06 -4.25 1.00
CA ASN A 65 1.68 -3.71 -0.31
C ASN A 65 2.59 -4.22 -1.43
N VAL A 66 3.88 -4.43 -1.15
CA VAL A 66 4.81 -5.04 -2.11
C VAL A 66 4.37 -6.48 -2.44
N LEU A 67 4.02 -7.29 -1.44
CA LEU A 67 3.50 -8.64 -1.69
C LEU A 67 2.17 -8.62 -2.45
N LEU A 68 1.26 -7.70 -2.11
CA LEU A 68 -0.07 -7.61 -2.70
C LEU A 68 -0.04 -7.12 -4.16
N PHE A 69 0.70 -6.05 -4.42
CA PHE A 69 0.53 -5.26 -5.65
C PHE A 69 1.77 -5.18 -6.55
N ARG A 70 2.92 -5.72 -6.15
CA ARG A 70 4.15 -5.57 -6.95
C ARG A 70 4.89 -6.87 -7.17
N GLY A 71 4.85 -7.74 -6.16
CA GLY A 71 5.78 -8.85 -6.04
C GLY A 71 7.11 -8.38 -5.47
N LEU A 72 7.85 -9.34 -4.94
CA LEU A 72 9.15 -9.13 -4.32
C LEU A 72 10.20 -9.95 -5.09
N PRO A 73 11.10 -9.29 -5.83
CA PRO A 73 12.21 -9.95 -6.50
C PRO A 73 13.04 -10.83 -5.55
N GLU A 74 13.70 -11.85 -6.12
CA GLU A 74 14.56 -12.81 -5.38
C GLU A 74 13.84 -13.70 -4.36
N SER A 75 12.52 -13.56 -4.19
CA SER A 75 11.71 -14.38 -3.30
C SER A 75 10.87 -15.42 -4.05
N GLU A 76 10.12 -16.24 -3.30
CA GLU A 76 9.08 -17.12 -3.86
C GLU A 76 7.85 -16.33 -4.36
N GLN A 77 7.61 -15.13 -3.82
CA GLN A 77 6.52 -14.23 -4.23
C GLN A 77 7.03 -13.20 -5.23
N LYS A 78 7.53 -13.64 -6.39
CA LYS A 78 8.12 -12.74 -7.40
C LYS A 78 7.12 -11.79 -8.05
N THR A 79 5.86 -12.21 -8.14
CA THR A 79 4.77 -11.45 -8.75
C THR A 79 3.82 -10.91 -7.68
N ALA A 80 2.98 -9.94 -8.03
CA ALA A 80 1.90 -9.49 -7.17
C ALA A 80 0.96 -10.66 -6.82
N LEU A 81 0.43 -10.68 -5.60
CA LEU A 81 -0.59 -11.65 -5.19
C LEU A 81 -1.95 -11.38 -5.84
N ILE A 82 -2.33 -10.11 -5.97
CA ILE A 82 -3.65 -9.71 -6.46
C ILE A 82 -3.54 -9.17 -7.89
N GLY A 83 -2.87 -8.02 -8.04
CA GLY A 83 -2.75 -7.30 -9.30
C GLY A 83 -1.85 -6.08 -9.14
N SER A 84 -1.28 -5.58 -10.25
CA SER A 84 -0.27 -4.52 -10.16
C SER A 84 -0.82 -3.09 -10.08
N ASN A 85 -2.10 -2.92 -10.37
CA ASN A 85 -2.79 -1.64 -10.25
C ASN A 85 -3.40 -1.50 -8.84
N GLU A 86 -2.61 -0.99 -7.89
CA GLU A 86 -2.99 -0.86 -6.48
C GLU A 86 -4.33 -0.14 -6.29
N SER A 87 -4.56 0.98 -6.99
CA SER A 87 -5.80 1.75 -6.86
C SER A 87 -7.03 0.99 -7.36
N GLU A 88 -6.91 0.31 -8.52
CA GLU A 88 -8.00 -0.47 -9.10
C GLU A 88 -8.35 -1.68 -8.22
N GLU A 89 -7.35 -2.42 -7.74
CA GLU A 89 -7.59 -3.59 -6.87
C GLU A 89 -8.17 -3.18 -5.51
N ILE A 90 -7.72 -2.06 -4.94
CA ILE A 90 -8.30 -1.51 -3.70
C ILE A 90 -9.76 -1.10 -3.92
N GLU A 91 -10.08 -0.44 -5.03
CA GLU A 91 -11.43 0.00 -5.35
C GLU A 91 -12.38 -1.19 -5.59
N LYS A 92 -11.94 -2.18 -6.37
CA LYS A 92 -12.69 -3.41 -6.67
C LYS A 92 -13.02 -4.22 -5.41
N HIS A 93 -12.13 -4.22 -4.43
CA HIS A 93 -12.29 -4.95 -3.17
C HIS A 93 -12.38 -4.02 -1.95
N LYS A 94 -13.06 -2.87 -2.10
CA LYS A 94 -13.08 -1.78 -1.11
C LYS A 94 -13.43 -2.24 0.30
N GLU A 95 -14.49 -3.02 0.49
CA GLU A 95 -14.91 -3.47 1.83
C GLU A 95 -13.82 -4.30 2.52
N TYR A 96 -13.15 -5.18 1.76
CA TYR A 96 -12.04 -5.98 2.27
C TYR A 96 -10.89 -5.06 2.72
N PHE A 97 -10.46 -4.14 1.87
CA PHE A 97 -9.32 -3.27 2.14
C PHE A 97 -9.58 -2.21 3.21
N ASP A 98 -10.81 -1.73 3.32
CA ASP A 98 -11.25 -0.86 4.42
C ASP A 98 -11.03 -1.56 5.76
N LYS A 99 -11.49 -2.81 5.91
CA LYS A 99 -11.23 -3.63 7.11
C LYS A 99 -9.74 -3.95 7.25
N PHE A 100 -9.08 -4.29 6.14
CA PHE A 100 -7.68 -4.70 6.12
C PHE A 100 -6.76 -3.62 6.72
N TYR A 101 -6.90 -2.37 6.27
CA TYR A 101 -6.03 -1.27 6.71
C TYR A 101 -6.61 -0.44 7.86
N THR A 102 -7.89 -0.09 7.84
CA THR A 102 -8.50 0.81 8.85
C THR A 102 -8.60 0.10 10.21
N GLN A 103 -9.03 -1.16 10.21
CA GLN A 103 -9.09 -1.97 11.43
C GLN A 103 -7.75 -2.66 11.74
N LYS A 104 -6.70 -2.33 10.98
CA LYS A 104 -5.34 -2.88 11.12
C LYS A 104 -5.26 -4.41 11.06
N ARG A 105 -6.21 -5.06 10.37
CA ARG A 105 -6.25 -6.53 10.22
C ARG A 105 -4.99 -7.06 9.53
N TYR A 106 -4.32 -6.27 8.67
CA TYR A 106 -3.03 -6.64 8.10
C TYR A 106 -1.98 -7.07 9.15
N LYS A 107 -2.08 -6.55 10.38
CA LYS A 107 -1.17 -6.90 11.48
C LYS A 107 -1.26 -8.37 11.88
N SER A 108 -2.37 -9.08 11.64
CA SER A 108 -2.47 -10.51 11.93
C SER A 108 -1.54 -11.37 11.07
N PHE A 109 -1.04 -10.83 9.95
CA PHE A 109 -0.09 -11.50 9.08
C PHE A 109 1.36 -11.10 9.37
N ILE A 110 1.58 -10.08 10.20
CA ILE A 110 2.91 -9.66 10.63
C ILE A 110 3.34 -10.56 11.80
N MET A 111 4.39 -11.34 11.60
CA MET A 111 4.96 -12.21 12.64
C MET A 111 5.93 -11.44 13.54
N SER A 112 6.73 -10.54 12.97
CA SER A 112 7.63 -9.67 13.72
C SER A 112 8.03 -8.45 12.91
N SER A 113 8.33 -7.36 13.62
CA SER A 113 8.85 -6.11 13.07
C SER A 113 10.04 -5.66 13.91
N ILE A 114 11.26 -5.92 13.44
CA ILE A 114 12.50 -5.68 14.20
C ILE A 114 13.22 -4.46 13.64
N PRO A 115 13.37 -3.37 14.41
CA PRO A 115 14.19 -2.24 14.00
C PRO A 115 15.65 -2.67 13.80
N VAL A 116 16.22 -2.37 12.64
CA VAL A 116 17.63 -2.68 12.30
C VAL A 116 18.51 -1.43 12.22
N GLY A 117 17.97 -0.29 12.63
CA GLY A 117 18.65 0.99 12.65
C GLY A 117 17.95 1.99 13.57
N LYS A 118 18.47 3.22 13.60
CA LYS A 118 17.91 4.29 14.43
C LYS A 118 16.75 4.98 13.70
N PHE A 119 15.78 5.44 14.48
CA PHE A 119 14.77 6.37 13.98
C PHE A 119 15.43 7.73 13.73
N ALA A 120 15.82 7.98 12.49
CA ALA A 120 16.67 9.10 12.12
C ALA A 120 16.16 9.79 10.86
N ARG A 121 16.54 11.05 10.70
CA ARG A 121 16.23 11.84 9.51
C ARG A 121 17.09 11.34 8.35
N GLN A 122 16.45 11.04 7.21
CA GLN A 122 17.17 10.70 5.97
C GLN A 122 17.43 11.97 5.15
N ASN A 123 18.42 11.90 4.26
CA ASN A 123 18.81 13.02 3.40
C ASN A 123 17.58 13.56 2.64
N GLY A 124 17.16 14.78 2.99
CA GLY A 124 16.06 15.49 2.32
C GLY A 124 14.67 15.42 2.99
N GLY A 125 14.46 14.76 4.13
CA GLY A 125 13.07 14.66 4.64
C GLY A 125 12.83 13.89 5.94
N LYS A 126 11.56 13.52 6.15
CA LYS A 126 10.96 12.94 7.38
C LYS A 126 11.82 11.88 8.07
N LYS A 127 11.61 11.70 9.38
CA LYS A 127 12.27 10.63 10.14
C LYS A 127 11.83 9.27 9.60
N SER A 128 12.79 8.36 9.46
CA SER A 128 12.58 7.00 8.96
C SER A 128 13.16 5.97 9.91
N LEU A 129 12.64 4.75 9.86
CA LEU A 129 13.15 3.59 10.58
C LEU A 129 13.26 2.41 9.61
N PRO A 130 14.45 1.81 9.40
CA PRO A 130 14.56 0.54 8.69
C PRO A 130 14.15 -0.62 9.62
N LEU A 131 13.31 -1.52 9.11
CA LEU A 131 12.83 -2.70 9.84
C LEU A 131 12.98 -3.96 9.00
N ASP A 132 13.31 -5.05 9.69
CA ASP A 132 13.14 -6.40 9.19
C ASP A 132 11.74 -6.87 9.60
N VAL A 133 10.85 -6.98 8.61
CA VAL A 133 9.45 -7.36 8.77
C VAL A 133 9.28 -8.79 8.30
N LYS A 134 8.88 -9.69 9.21
CA LYS A 134 8.53 -11.07 8.90
C LYS A 134 7.02 -11.21 8.75
N VAL A 135 6.59 -11.79 7.64
CA VAL A 135 5.18 -11.96 7.27
C VAL A 135 4.86 -13.45 7.11
N ASN A 136 3.70 -13.85 7.62
CA ASN A 136 3.11 -15.16 7.34
C ASN A 136 2.41 -15.10 5.97
N LEU A 137 3.17 -15.37 4.91
CA LEU A 137 2.71 -15.32 3.52
C LEU A 137 1.62 -16.37 3.23
N ALA A 138 1.73 -17.56 3.83
CA ALA A 138 0.73 -18.61 3.66
C ALA A 138 -0.63 -18.19 4.22
N ALA A 139 -0.67 -17.64 5.44
CA ALA A 139 -1.90 -17.13 6.04
C ALA A 139 -2.47 -15.94 5.25
N LEU A 140 -1.62 -15.05 4.75
CA LEU A 140 -2.05 -13.92 3.91
C LEU A 140 -2.70 -14.42 2.61
N ARG A 141 -2.10 -15.39 1.92
CA ARG A 141 -2.70 -16.00 0.72
C ARG A 141 -4.04 -16.67 1.03
N ALA A 142 -4.09 -17.49 2.07
CA ALA A 142 -5.32 -18.17 2.47
C ALA A 142 -6.45 -17.18 2.78
N ASP A 143 -6.14 -16.07 3.44
CA ASP A 143 -7.13 -15.01 3.70
C ASP A 143 -7.65 -14.37 2.41
N LEU A 144 -6.76 -14.06 1.47
CA LEU A 144 -7.15 -13.50 0.17
C LEU A 144 -8.03 -14.47 -0.62
N GLU A 145 -7.74 -15.77 -0.58
CA GLU A 145 -8.57 -16.81 -1.22
C GLU A 145 -9.94 -16.92 -0.54
N GLN A 146 -9.98 -17.01 0.79
CA GLN A 146 -11.23 -17.13 1.56
C GLN A 146 -12.16 -15.93 1.38
N ASN A 147 -11.60 -14.74 1.16
CA ASN A 147 -12.35 -13.51 0.91
C ASN A 147 -12.61 -13.25 -0.58
N ASN A 148 -12.35 -14.22 -1.46
CA ASN A 148 -12.53 -14.12 -2.92
C ASN A 148 -11.79 -12.93 -3.58
N ILE A 149 -10.64 -12.54 -3.02
CA ILE A 149 -9.77 -11.50 -3.57
C ILE A 149 -8.90 -12.09 -4.68
N ILE A 150 -8.41 -13.31 -4.46
CA ILE A 150 -7.64 -14.08 -5.44
C ILE A 150 -8.28 -15.45 -5.64
N ARG A 151 -8.01 -16.07 -6.79
CA ARG A 151 -8.51 -17.41 -7.09
C ARG A 151 -7.73 -18.44 -6.27
N LYS A 152 -8.43 -19.45 -5.76
CA LYS A 152 -7.80 -20.63 -5.16
C LYS A 152 -7.07 -21.41 -6.26
N PHE A 153 -5.82 -21.77 -6.02
CA PHE A 153 -5.07 -22.65 -6.90
C PHE A 153 -5.10 -24.09 -6.36
N GLY A 154 -5.59 -25.02 -7.17
CA GLY A 154 -5.74 -26.45 -6.81
C GLY A 154 -7.10 -26.77 -6.18
N PHE A 155 -7.76 -27.79 -6.73
CA PHE A 155 -9.01 -28.37 -6.23
C PHE A 155 -8.72 -29.40 -5.15
#